data_AF-A0A526YHS9-F1
#
_entry.id   AF-A0A526YHS9-F1
#
_cell.length_a   1.000
_cell.length_b   1.000
_cell.length_c   1.000
_cell.angle_alpha   90.00
_cell.angle_beta   90.00
_cell.angle_gamma   90.00
#
_symmetry.space_group_name_H-M   'P 1'
#
loop_
_entity.id
_entity.type
_entity.pdbx_description
1 polymer ?
#
loop_
_entity_poly.entity_id
_entity_poly.type
_entity_poly.pdbx_seq_one_letter_code
_entity_poly.pdbx_strand_id
1 'polypeptide(L)' 'MTDNRQERIRRRAHAIWERAGRPDGAHQQHWDQAAAEIDGEESRPKAK' A
#
# COMPACT_ATOMS: atom_id res chain seq x y z
N MET A 1 -15.51 -5.57 -3.02
CA MET A 1 -14.76 -5.17 -1.80
C MET A 1 -13.25 -5.23 -1.99
N THR A 2 -12.68 -6.23 -2.69
CA THR A 2 -11.23 -6.33 -2.97
C THR A 2 -10.65 -5.16 -3.76
N ASP A 3 -11.48 -4.51 -4.59
CA ASP A 3 -11.09 -3.34 -5.38
C ASP A 3 -10.64 -2.16 -4.50
N ASN A 4 -11.34 -1.89 -3.39
CA ASN A 4 -10.96 -0.81 -2.47
C ASN A 4 -9.60 -1.07 -1.80
N ARG A 5 -9.34 -2.34 -1.46
CA ARG A 5 -8.06 -2.76 -0.88
C ARG A 5 -6.92 -2.54 -1.86
N GLN A 6 -7.04 -3.09 -3.07
CA GLN A 6 -5.99 -2.96 -4.10
C GLN A 6 -5.72 -1.50 -4.46
N GLU A 7 -6.77 -0.68 -4.53
CA GLU A 7 -6.62 0.74 -4.83
C GLU A 7 -5.90 1.51 -3.72
N ARG A 8 -6.18 1.19 -2.44
CA ARG A 8 -5.45 1.75 -1.29
C ARG A 8 -3.98 1.33 -1.30
N ILE A 9 -3.71 0.05 -1.55
CA ILE A 9 -2.34 -0.49 -1.67
C ILE A 9 -1.59 0.23 -2.79
N ARG A 10 -2.22 0.40 -3.96
CA ARG A 10 -1.60 1.08 -5.11
C ARG A 10 -1.27 2.54 -4.79
N ARG A 11 -2.22 3.29 -4.20
CA ARG A 11 -1.97 4.69 -3.78
C ARG A 11 -0.85 4.78 -2.73
N ARG A 12 -0.83 3.86 -1.77
CA ARG A 12 0.17 3.83 -0.69
C ARG A 12 1.56 3.49 -1.24
N ALA A 13 1.67 2.43 -2.03
CA ALA A 13 2.91 2.02 -2.67
C ALA A 13 3.47 3.12 -3.58
N HIS A 14 2.60 3.78 -4.37
CA HIS A 14 3.00 4.88 -5.25
C HIS A 14 3.48 6.09 -4.45
N ALA A 15 2.79 6.47 -3.37
CA ALA A 15 3.22 7.58 -2.51
C ALA A 15 4.56 7.31 -1.81
N ILE A 16 4.81 6.07 -1.37
CA ILE A 16 6.10 5.66 -0.80
C ILE A 16 7.19 5.73 -1.87
N TRP A 17 6.93 5.19 -3.07
CA TRP A 17 7.87 5.18 -4.18
C TRP A 17 8.22 6.59 -4.67
N GLU A 18 7.26 7.50 -4.75
CA GLU A 18 7.51 8.90 -5.11
C GLU A 18 8.30 9.64 -4.01
N ARG A 19 8.01 9.40 -2.73
CA ARG A 19 8.81 9.96 -1.62
C ARG A 19 10.23 9.40 -1.55
N ALA A 20 10.42 8.15 -1.93
CA ALA A 20 11.72 7.49 -1.96
C ALA A 20 12.60 7.95 -3.14
N GLY A 21 12.08 8.78 -4.04
CA GLY A 21 12.84 9.28 -5.20
C GLY A 21 12.86 8.33 -6.39
N ARG A 22 11.87 7.42 -6.48
CA ARG A 22 11.70 6.44 -7.56
C ARG A 22 12.92 5.53 -7.80
N PRO A 23 13.37 4.80 -6.76
CA PRO A 23 14.40 3.79 -6.95
C PRO A 23 13.91 2.72 -7.93
N ASP A 24 14.67 2.52 -8.99
CA ASP A 24 14.41 1.48 -9.99
C ASP A 24 14.60 0.11 -9.33
N GLY A 25 13.58 -0.75 -9.39
CA GLY A 25 13.57 -2.07 -8.75
C GLY A 25 12.99 -2.16 -7.33
N ALA A 26 12.77 -1.04 -6.63
CA ALA A 26 12.15 -1.07 -5.28
C ALA A 26 10.61 -1.04 -5.30
N HIS A 27 10.01 -0.91 -6.48
CA HIS A 27 8.54 -0.90 -6.64
C HIS A 27 7.89 -2.14 -6.00
N GLN A 28 8.44 -3.33 -6.22
CA GLN A 28 7.88 -4.57 -5.70
C GLN A 28 7.92 -4.63 -4.17
N GLN A 29 9.03 -4.19 -3.57
CA GLN A 29 9.23 -4.13 -2.11
C GLN A 29 8.26 -3.13 -1.46
N HIS A 30 8.10 -1.94 -2.06
CA HIS A 30 7.16 -0.95 -1.57
C HIS A 30 5.70 -1.38 -1.76
N TRP A 31 5.43 -2.15 -2.81
CA TRP A 31 4.10 -2.67 -3.05
C TRP A 31 3.71 -3.75 -2.03
N ASP A 32 4.62 -4.69 -1.73
CA ASP A 32 4.43 -5.72 -0.71
C ASP A 32 4.27 -5.09 0.69
N GLN A 33 5.11 -4.11 1.03
CA GLN A 33 5.03 -3.40 2.30
C GLN A 33 3.71 -2.63 2.44
N ALA A 34 3.26 -1.93 1.40
CA ALA A 34 1.96 -1.28 1.38
C ALA A 34 0.81 -2.29 1.43
N ALA A 35 0.96 -3.46 0.80
CA ALA A 35 -0.05 -4.51 0.79
C ALA A 35 -0.28 -5.11 2.17
N ALA A 36 0.80 -5.41 2.89
CA ALA A 36 0.77 -5.91 4.26
C ALA A 36 0.18 -4.88 5.24
N GLU A 37 0.56 -3.61 5.10
CA GLU A 37 0.04 -2.52 5.97
C GLU A 37 -1.48 -2.34 5.80
N ILE A 38 -1.98 -2.35 4.56
CA ILE A 38 -3.40 -2.20 4.28
C ILE A 38 -4.20 -3.46 4.63
N ASP A 39 -3.66 -4.66 4.39
CA ASP A 39 -4.31 -5.93 4.78
C ASP A 39 -4.53 -6.02 6.29
N GLY A 40 -3.51 -5.65 7.07
CA GLY A 40 -3.59 -5.59 8.53
C GLY A 40 -4.53 -4.51 9.05
N GLU A 41 -4.56 -3.34 8.39
CA GLU A 41 -5.45 -2.22 8.75
C GLU A 41 -6.91 -2.45 8.34
N GLU A 42 -7.20 -3.16 7.23
CA GLU A 42 -8.57 -3.49 6.83
C GLU A 42 -9.22 -4.49 7.80
N SER A 43 -8.42 -5.39 8.35
CA SER A 43 -8.86 -6.37 9.35
C SER A 43 -9.21 -5.74 10.70
N ARG A 44 -8.76 -4.50 10.98
CA ARG A 44 -9.23 -3.74 12.13
C ARG A 44 -10.23 -2.69 11.65
N PRO A 45 -11.55 -2.97 11.71
CA PRO A 45 -12.51 -1.97 11.31
C PRO A 45 -12.28 -0.75 12.19
N LYS A 46 -12.05 0.42 11.57
CA LYS A 46 -12.04 1.69 12.28
C LYS A 46 -13.39 1.79 13.00
N ALA A 47 -13.34 1.63 14.32
CA ALA A 47 -14.46 1.92 15.20
C ALA A 47 -14.92 3.36 14.91
N LYS A 48 -16.24 3.47 14.72
CA LYS A 48 -16.98 4.71 14.45
C LYS A 48 -16.70 5.80 15.47
#